data_AF-A0A2N1TJ64-F1
#
_entry.id   AF-A0A2N1TJ64-F1
#
_cell.length_a   1.000
_cell.length_b   1.000
_cell.length_c   1.000
_cell.angle_alpha   90.00
_cell.angle_beta   90.00
_cell.angle_gamma   90.00
#
_symmetry.space_group_name_H-M   'P 1'
#
loop_
_entity.id
_entity.type
_entity.pdbx_description
1 polymer ?
#
loop_
_entity_poly.entity_id
_entity_poly.type
_entity_poly.pdbx_seq_one_letter_code
_entity_poly.pdbx_strand_id
1 'polypeptide(L)'
;MLSSPLFAGNGTIYLSREASLDQVNRWTMLGSGGIAALEATSLLIGMNVSGSDWATPENMGIAATDILLGGALIYNSLGVSNYHSSPVFYAIASLFVLSHAYREWEYLSGQKNPYCLNKPLFILNSLQIVAGMGTIGMSITLAI
;
A
#
# COMPACT_ATOMS: atom_id res chain seq x y z
N MET A 1 3.21 56.01 -2.23
CA MET A 1 3.27 55.02 -1.14
C MET A 1 3.29 53.65 -1.79
N LEU A 2 4.48 53.04 -1.90
CA LEU A 2 4.65 51.67 -2.40
C LEU A 2 4.31 50.73 -1.25
N SER A 3 3.17 50.04 -1.34
CA SER A 3 2.85 48.91 -0.45
C SER A 3 3.70 47.71 -0.88
N SER A 4 4.69 47.38 -0.06
CA SER A 4 5.63 46.27 -0.26
C SER A 4 4.91 44.92 -0.46
N PRO A 5 5.29 44.10 -1.46
CA PRO A 5 4.92 42.70 -1.52
C PRO A 5 6.02 41.90 -0.79
N LEU A 6 6.05 41.96 0.54
CA LEU A 6 6.97 41.16 1.34
C LEU A 6 6.17 40.56 2.50
N PHE A 7 5.82 39.28 2.40
CA PHE A 7 5.48 38.34 3.50
C PHE A 7 4.66 37.11 3.03
N ALA A 8 4.59 36.82 1.72
CA ALA A 8 4.20 35.48 1.22
C ALA A 8 5.39 34.50 1.18
N GLY A 9 6.44 34.77 1.95
CA GLY A 9 7.73 34.06 1.91
C GLY A 9 7.77 32.93 2.93
N ASN A 10 8.16 31.74 2.46
CA ASN A 10 8.35 30.50 3.23
C ASN A 10 7.06 29.85 3.77
N GLY A 11 6.31 30.46 4.70
CA GLY A 11 5.21 29.76 5.40
C GLY A 11 4.13 29.18 4.49
N THR A 12 3.74 29.91 3.45
CA THR A 12 2.76 29.46 2.45
C THR A 12 3.30 28.34 1.55
N ILE A 13 4.61 28.36 1.26
CA ILE A 13 5.27 27.32 0.45
C ILE A 13 5.35 26.02 1.24
N TYR A 14 5.71 26.06 2.52
CA TYR A 14 5.74 24.88 3.40
C TYR A 14 4.35 24.24 3.54
N LEU A 15 3.32 25.03 3.82
CA LEU A 15 1.94 24.54 3.92
C LEU A 15 1.42 23.93 2.60
N SER A 16 1.78 24.53 1.46
CA SER A 16 1.42 23.97 0.13
C SER A 16 2.14 22.65 -0.17
N ARG A 17 3.38 22.50 0.30
CA ARG A 17 4.19 21.29 0.12
C ARG A 17 3.65 20.14 0.98
N GLU A 18 3.37 20.40 2.25
CA GLU A 18 2.79 19.40 3.15
C GLU A 18 1.42 18.92 2.65
N ALA A 19 0.55 19.85 2.22
CA ALA A 19 -0.73 19.49 1.62
C ALA A 19 -0.57 18.64 0.35
N SER A 20 0.43 18.95 -0.48
CA SER A 20 0.73 18.15 -1.69
C SER A 20 1.28 16.76 -1.37
N LEU A 21 2.15 16.64 -0.36
CA LEU A 21 2.72 15.37 0.08
C LEU A 21 1.68 14.48 0.74
N ASP A 22 0.82 15.03 1.61
CA ASP A 22 -0.29 14.29 2.20
C ASP A 22 -1.25 13.78 1.13
N GLN A 23 -1.57 14.62 0.14
CA GLN A 23 -2.43 14.21 -0.97
C GLN A 23 -1.79 13.07 -1.79
N VAL A 24 -0.50 13.18 -2.16
CA VAL A 24 0.22 12.11 -2.88
C VAL A 24 0.26 10.83 -2.04
N ASN A 25 0.50 10.93 -0.74
CA ASN A 25 0.54 9.78 0.14
C ASN A 25 -0.84 9.10 0.22
N ARG A 26 -1.93 9.87 0.30
CA ARG A 26 -3.30 9.35 0.23
C ARG A 26 -3.60 8.65 -1.08
N TRP A 27 -3.19 9.20 -2.22
CA TRP A 27 -3.32 8.53 -3.51
C TRP A 27 -2.51 7.24 -3.57
N THR A 28 -1.32 7.22 -2.97
CA THR A 28 -0.46 6.04 -2.90
C THR A 28 -1.09 4.94 -2.05
N MET A 29 -1.65 5.29 -0.88
CA MET A 29 -2.42 4.37 -0.04
C MET A 29 -3.65 3.82 -0.76
N LEU A 30 -4.44 4.70 -1.38
CA LEU A 30 -5.64 4.31 -2.14
C LEU A 30 -5.29 3.38 -3.29
N GLY A 31 -4.27 3.71 -4.07
CA GLY A 31 -3.79 2.89 -5.19
C GLY A 31 -3.27 1.53 -4.72
N SER A 32 -2.43 1.51 -3.68
CA SER A 32 -1.87 0.27 -3.12
C SER A 32 -2.95 -0.66 -2.58
N GLY A 33 -3.90 -0.10 -1.81
CA GLY A 33 -5.02 -0.87 -1.29
C GLY A 33 -5.98 -1.35 -2.38
N GLY A 34 -6.20 -0.53 -3.41
CA GLY A 34 -6.99 -0.92 -4.58
C GLY A 34 -6.36 -2.08 -5.37
N ILE A 35 -5.04 -2.03 -5.60
CA ILE A 35 -4.31 -3.12 -6.26
C ILE A 35 -4.39 -4.39 -5.43
N ALA A 36 -4.17 -4.33 -4.11
CA ALA A 36 -4.30 -5.49 -3.24
C ALA A 36 -5.71 -6.11 -3.28
N ALA A 37 -6.75 -5.28 -3.30
CA ALA A 37 -8.12 -5.78 -3.45
C ALA A 37 -8.35 -6.49 -4.81
N LEU A 38 -7.78 -5.97 -5.89
CA LEU A 38 -7.81 -6.62 -7.21
C LEU A 38 -7.01 -7.92 -7.23
N GLU A 39 -5.87 -7.97 -6.54
CA GLU A 39 -5.06 -9.18 -6.36
C GLU A 39 -5.86 -10.26 -5.64
N ALA A 40 -6.44 -9.93 -4.49
CA ALA A 40 -7.31 -10.83 -3.73
C ALA A 40 -8.48 -11.34 -4.57
N THR A 41 -9.13 -10.45 -5.32
CA THR A 41 -10.24 -10.83 -6.21
C THR A 41 -9.76 -11.78 -7.31
N SER A 42 -8.60 -11.50 -7.92
CA SER A 42 -8.00 -12.35 -8.95
C SER A 42 -7.63 -13.73 -8.39
N LEU A 43 -7.12 -13.79 -7.16
CA LEU A 43 -6.78 -15.02 -6.47
C LEU A 43 -8.03 -15.86 -6.15
N LEU A 44 -9.10 -15.23 -5.64
CA LEU A 44 -10.38 -15.89 -5.39
C LEU A 44 -11.01 -16.44 -6.68
N ILE A 45 -10.94 -15.68 -7.78
CA ILE A 45 -11.35 -16.18 -9.10
C ILE A 45 -10.47 -17.35 -9.52
N GLY A 46 -9.15 -17.23 -9.35
CA GLY A 46 -8.17 -18.27 -9.66
C GLY A 46 -8.45 -19.59 -8.92
N MET A 47 -8.79 -19.52 -7.63
CA MET A 47 -9.22 -20.68 -6.83
C MET A 47 -10.49 -21.34 -7.39
N ASN A 48 -11.48 -20.52 -7.77
CA ASN A 48 -12.75 -21.02 -8.27
C ASN A 48 -12.65 -21.62 -9.68
N VAL A 49 -11.77 -21.08 -10.53
CA VAL A 49 -11.60 -21.53 -11.92
C VAL A 49 -10.56 -22.65 -12.05
N SER A 50 -9.45 -22.58 -11.31
CA SER A 50 -8.33 -23.53 -11.42
C SER A 50 -8.44 -24.74 -10.50
N GLY A 51 -9.38 -24.71 -9.54
CA GLY A 51 -9.68 -25.84 -8.67
C GLY A 51 -8.68 -26.03 -7.52
N SER A 52 -8.49 -27.30 -7.11
CA SER A 52 -7.81 -27.69 -5.86
C SER A 52 -6.38 -27.19 -5.71
N ASP A 53 -5.67 -27.00 -6.82
CA ASP A 53 -4.25 -26.62 -6.79
C ASP A 53 -4.04 -25.19 -6.31
N TRP A 54 -5.05 -24.32 -6.52
CA TRP A 54 -5.03 -22.93 -6.08
C TRP A 54 -5.82 -22.72 -4.79
N ALA A 55 -6.81 -23.57 -4.51
CA ALA A 55 -7.64 -23.53 -3.30
C ALA A 55 -6.91 -24.08 -2.05
N THR A 56 -5.72 -23.57 -1.77
CA THR A 56 -4.92 -23.93 -0.60
C THR A 56 -5.17 -22.98 0.58
N PRO A 57 -4.97 -23.42 1.83
CA PRO A 57 -5.06 -22.55 3.00
C PRO A 57 -4.12 -21.33 2.92
N GLU A 58 -2.95 -21.52 2.30
CA GLU A 58 -1.96 -20.48 2.10
C GLU A 58 -2.49 -19.37 1.18
N ASN A 59 -3.05 -19.73 0.02
CA ASN A 59 -3.64 -18.77 -0.89
C ASN A 59 -4.89 -18.10 -0.29
N MET A 60 -5.68 -18.82 0.50
CA MET A 60 -6.78 -18.20 1.24
C MET A 60 -6.27 -17.18 2.25
N GLY A 61 -5.16 -17.48 2.93
CA GLY A 61 -4.48 -16.56 3.84
C GLY A 61 -3.95 -15.31 3.11
N ILE A 62 -3.36 -15.47 1.93
CA ILE A 62 -2.90 -14.36 1.08
C ILE A 62 -4.08 -13.46 0.69
N ALA A 63 -5.17 -14.04 0.17
CA ALA A 63 -6.36 -13.27 -0.22
C ALA A 63 -6.98 -12.51 0.97
N ALA A 64 -7.09 -13.17 2.14
CA ALA A 64 -7.59 -12.52 3.35
C ALA A 64 -6.69 -11.37 3.81
N THR A 65 -5.36 -11.57 3.73
CA THR A 65 -4.37 -10.54 4.09
C THR A 65 -4.49 -9.32 3.18
N ASP A 66 -4.66 -9.52 1.88
CA ASP A 66 -4.82 -8.43 0.92
C ASP A 66 -6.11 -7.65 1.11
N ILE A 67 -7.22 -8.34 1.39
CA ILE A 67 -8.50 -7.69 1.70
C ILE A 67 -8.37 -6.83 2.96
N LEU A 68 -7.80 -7.39 4.03
CA LEU A 68 -7.71 -6.71 5.32
C LEU A 68 -6.74 -5.53 5.27
N LEU A 69 -5.52 -5.74 4.79
CA LEU A 69 -4.49 -4.72 4.75
C LEU A 69 -4.76 -3.69 3.66
N GLY A 70 -5.18 -4.13 2.46
CA GLY A 70 -5.58 -3.24 1.38
C GLY A 70 -6.79 -2.39 1.74
N GLY A 71 -7.82 -3.00 2.32
CA GLY A 71 -8.99 -2.29 2.84
C GLY A 71 -8.64 -1.27 3.93
N ALA A 72 -7.71 -1.61 4.82
CA ALA A 72 -7.23 -0.69 5.85
C ALA A 72 -6.46 0.50 5.27
N LEU A 73 -5.65 0.31 4.21
CA LEU A 73 -4.98 1.40 3.51
C LEU A 73 -5.99 2.33 2.80
N ILE A 74 -7.00 1.76 2.13
CA ILE A 74 -8.10 2.53 1.53
C ILE A 74 -8.82 3.35 2.61
N TYR A 75 -9.16 2.74 3.74
CA TYR A 75 -9.83 3.43 4.85
C TYR A 75 -9.00 4.60 5.38
N ASN A 76 -7.69 4.40 5.60
CA ASN A 76 -6.79 5.48 6.04
C ASN A 76 -6.68 6.60 5.00
N SER A 77 -6.68 6.27 3.71
CA SER A 77 -6.61 7.26 2.62
C SER A 77 -7.83 8.20 2.59
N LEU A 78 -9.02 7.68 2.89
CA LEU A 78 -10.30 8.40 2.75
C LEU A 78 -10.79 9.05 4.04
N GLY A 79 -10.56 8.41 5.18
CA GLY A 79 -11.33 8.70 6.40
C GLY A 79 -10.54 9.21 7.59
N VAL A 80 -9.21 9.11 7.57
CA VAL A 80 -8.40 9.35 8.77
C VAL A 80 -7.60 10.65 8.64
N SER A 81 -7.95 11.63 9.47
CA SER A 81 -7.10 12.79 9.75
C SER A 81 -5.91 12.37 10.61
N ASN A 82 -4.71 12.87 10.30
CA ASN A 82 -3.49 12.63 11.08
C ASN A 82 -3.08 11.14 11.21
N TYR A 83 -3.35 10.32 10.19
CA TYR A 83 -2.92 8.91 10.15
C TYR A 83 -1.40 8.75 10.33
N HIS A 84 -0.62 9.73 9.88
CA HIS A 84 0.85 9.76 10.02
C HIS A 84 1.33 9.83 11.48
N SER A 85 0.47 10.18 12.44
CA SER A 85 0.78 10.14 13.87
C SER A 85 0.29 8.86 14.56
N SER A 86 -0.37 7.95 13.83
CA SER A 86 -0.98 6.74 14.40
C SER A 86 0.00 5.55 14.37
N PRO A 87 0.37 4.96 15.52
CA PRO A 87 1.16 3.73 15.55
C PRO A 87 0.46 2.55 14.84
N VAL A 88 -0.88 2.53 14.87
CA VAL A 88 -1.70 1.50 14.21
C VAL A 88 -1.53 1.57 12.70
N PHE A 89 -1.47 2.78 12.13
CA PHE A 89 -1.20 2.95 10.71
C PHE A 89 0.16 2.36 10.31
N TYR A 90 1.21 2.64 11.08
CA TYR A 90 2.54 2.08 10.79
C TYR A 90 2.57 0.56 10.91
N ALA A 91 1.84 -0.03 11.87
CA ALA A 91 1.71 -1.48 11.97
C ALA A 91 1.04 -2.07 10.72
N ILE A 92 -0.07 -1.47 10.26
CA ILE A 92 -0.78 -1.90 9.05
C ILE A 92 0.11 -1.79 7.81
N ALA A 93 0.75 -0.64 7.60
CA ALA A 93 1.61 -0.40 6.46
C ALA A 93 2.84 -1.33 6.46
N SER A 94 3.42 -1.60 7.63
CA SER A 94 4.55 -2.53 7.76
C SER A 94 4.13 -3.97 7.49
N LEU A 95 2.97 -4.41 8.02
CA LEU A 95 2.41 -5.73 7.73
C LEU A 95 2.08 -5.89 6.24
N PHE A 96 1.62 -4.82 5.59
CA PHE A 96 1.38 -4.80 4.15
C PHE A 96 2.68 -5.04 3.38
N VAL A 97 3.74 -4.29 3.69
CA VAL A 97 5.06 -4.48 3.07
C VAL A 97 5.60 -5.89 3.33
N LEU A 98 5.54 -6.37 4.57
CA LEU A 98 6.06 -7.68 4.96
C LEU A 98 5.31 -8.83 4.29
N SER A 99 3.99 -8.74 4.15
CA SER A 99 3.20 -9.80 3.51
C SER A 99 3.50 -9.92 2.02
N HIS A 100 3.81 -8.82 1.35
CA HIS A 100 4.19 -8.82 -0.06
C HIS A 100 5.68 -9.21 -0.23
N ALA A 101 6.56 -8.77 0.66
CA ALA A 101 7.96 -9.21 0.68
C ALA A 101 8.10 -10.72 0.92
N TYR A 102 7.23 -11.30 1.76
CA TYR A 102 7.16 -12.74 1.95
C TYR A 102 6.83 -13.48 0.65
N ARG A 103 5.80 -13.02 -0.09
CA ARG A 103 5.43 -13.58 -1.41
C ARG A 103 6.53 -13.43 -2.44
N GLU A 104 7.23 -12.29 -2.44
CA GLU A 104 8.38 -12.05 -3.31
C GLU A 104 9.49 -13.08 -3.03
N TRP A 105 9.77 -13.32 -1.74
CA TRP A 105 10.71 -14.35 -1.32
C TRP A 105 10.28 -15.76 -1.74
N GLU A 106 8.99 -16.11 -1.65
CA GLU A 106 8.47 -17.42 -2.10
C GLU A 106 8.69 -17.63 -3.60
N TYR A 107 8.45 -16.60 -4.41
CA TYR A 107 8.74 -16.65 -5.84
C TYR A 107 10.24 -16.85 -6.11
N LEU A 108 11.09 -16.04 -5.47
CA LEU A 108 12.54 -16.08 -5.69
C LEU A 108 13.20 -17.37 -5.20
N SER A 109 12.65 -17.97 -4.15
CA SER A 109 13.12 -19.25 -3.60
C SER A 109 12.60 -20.48 -4.35
N GLY A 110 11.72 -20.30 -5.35
CA GLY A 110 11.18 -21.38 -6.16
C GLY A 110 10.21 -22.28 -5.40
N GLN A 111 9.50 -21.72 -4.41
CA GLN A 111 8.47 -22.46 -3.68
C GLN A 111 7.33 -22.90 -4.61
N LYS A 112 6.64 -23.97 -4.22
CA LYS A 112 5.62 -24.62 -5.07
C LYS A 112 4.29 -23.87 -5.17
N ASN A 113 4.13 -22.71 -4.53
CA ASN A 113 2.85 -21.99 -4.56
C ASN A 113 2.53 -21.50 -5.99
N PRO A 114 1.47 -22.02 -6.65
CA PRO A 114 1.12 -21.67 -8.03
C PRO A 114 0.80 -20.18 -8.21
N TYR A 115 0.29 -19.53 -7.16
CA TYR A 115 -0.01 -18.11 -7.15
C TYR A 115 1.28 -17.29 -7.24
N CYS A 116 2.25 -17.58 -6.37
CA CYS A 116 3.52 -16.86 -6.31
C CYS A 116 4.31 -17.05 -7.61
N LEU A 117 4.21 -18.21 -8.28
CA LEU A 117 4.88 -18.50 -9.56
C LEU A 117 4.36 -17.69 -10.77
N ASN A 118 3.27 -16.94 -10.63
CA ASN A 118 2.69 -16.15 -11.72
C ASN A 118 3.46 -14.83 -11.93
N LYS A 119 4.17 -14.70 -13.07
CA LYS A 119 5.02 -13.54 -13.38
C LYS A 119 4.30 -12.18 -13.32
N PRO A 120 3.11 -11.98 -13.95
CA PRO A 120 2.34 -10.75 -13.79
C PRO A 120 2.03 -10.39 -12.33
N LEU A 121 1.61 -11.37 -11.52
CA LEU A 121 1.28 -11.14 -10.11
C LEU A 121 2.54 -10.80 -9.30
N PHE A 122 3.67 -11.44 -9.60
CA PHE A 122 4.95 -11.09 -9.00
C PHE A 122 5.34 -9.62 -9.22
N ILE A 123 5.17 -9.10 -10.46
CA ILE A 123 5.48 -7.70 -10.76
C ILE A 123 4.59 -6.75 -9.96
N LEU A 124 3.28 -7.04 -9.87
CA LEU A 124 2.35 -6.24 -9.07
C LEU A 124 2.74 -6.26 -7.59
N ASN A 125 3.06 -7.43 -7.06
CA ASN A 125 3.52 -7.62 -5.69
C ASN A 125 4.77 -6.77 -5.39
N SER A 126 5.78 -6.76 -6.25
CA SER A 126 6.98 -5.92 -6.07
C SER A 126 6.65 -4.42 -6.14
N LEU A 127 5.71 -3.99 -7.00
CA LEU A 127 5.26 -2.60 -7.03
C LEU A 127 4.53 -2.20 -5.75
N GLN A 128 3.74 -3.10 -5.16
CA GLN A 128 3.09 -2.87 -3.86
C GLN A 128 4.09 -2.74 -2.72
N ILE A 129 5.20 -3.50 -2.73
CA ILE A 129 6.29 -3.32 -1.75
C ILE A 129 6.86 -1.90 -1.85
N VAL A 130 7.19 -1.44 -3.05
CA VAL A 130 7.71 -0.08 -3.28
C VAL A 130 6.71 0.98 -2.84
N ALA A 131 5.44 0.83 -3.22
CA ALA A 131 4.39 1.78 -2.86
C ALA A 131 4.11 1.80 -1.35
N GLY A 132 4.16 0.64 -0.68
CA GLY A 132 4.03 0.49 0.77
C GLY A 132 5.18 1.15 1.52
N MET A 133 6.43 0.93 1.09
CA MET A 133 7.60 1.62 1.65
C MET A 133 7.53 3.14 1.43
N GLY A 134 7.12 3.56 0.23
CA GLY A 134 6.91 4.98 -0.09
C GLY A 134 5.85 5.62 0.80
N THR A 135 4.76 4.90 1.05
CA THR A 135 3.69 5.32 1.97
C THR A 135 4.22 5.55 3.38
N ILE A 136 5.03 4.62 3.91
CA ILE A 136 5.65 4.75 5.23
C ILE A 136 6.60 5.95 5.27
N GLY A 137 7.48 6.08 4.27
CA GLY A 137 8.47 7.17 4.22
C GLY A 137 7.83 8.57 4.13
N MET A 138 6.78 8.71 3.31
CA MET A 138 6.01 9.96 3.24
C MET A 138 5.29 10.26 4.55
N SER A 139 4.69 9.27 5.21
CA SER A 139 4.04 9.45 6.51
C SER A 139 5.03 9.88 7.59
N ILE A 140 6.24 9.31 7.64
CA ILE A 140 7.28 9.75 8.57
C ILE A 140 7.66 11.20 8.30
N THR A 141 7.79 11.57 7.03
CA THR A 141 8.12 12.95 6.62
C THR A 141 7.02 13.94 7.03
N LEU A 142 5.75 13.53 7.01
CA LEU A 142 4.62 14.35 7.46
C LEU A 142 4.48 14.43 8.98
N ALA A 143 5.12 13.52 9.73
CA ALA A 143 5.03 13.44 11.18
C ALA A 143 6.13 14.23 11.92
N ILE A 144 7.14 14.75 11.19
CA ILE A 144 8.28 15.52 11.70
C ILE A 144 8.06 17.00 11.35
#